data_AF-E2BAJ7-F1
#
_entry.id   AF-E2BAJ7-F1
#
_cell.length_a   1.000
_cell.length_b   1.000
_cell.length_c   1.000
_cell.angle_alpha   90.00
_cell.angle_beta   90.00
_cell.angle_gamma   90.00
#
_symmetry.space_group_name_H-M   'P 1'
#
loop_
_entity.id
_entity.type
_entity.pdbx_description
1 polymer ?
#
loop_
_entity_poly.entity_id
_entity_poly.type
_entity_poly.pdbx_seq_one_letter_code
_entity_poly.pdbx_strand_id
1 'polypeptide(L)' 'YTFEELADIHFTYGAADGNGREAARIYLAKFSSRCQPHHHSTFAFIHRRLRATEKFK' A
#
# COMPACT_ATOMS: atom_id res chain seq x y z
N TYR A 1 -1.15 -9.53 5.71
CA TYR A 1 -1.77 -8.20 5.70
C TYR A 1 -3.24 -8.36 5.98
N THR A 2 -3.72 -7.79 7.08
CA THR A 2 -5.16 -7.66 7.36
C THR A 2 -5.81 -6.74 6.32
N PHE A 3 -7.15 -6.73 6.28
CA PHE A 3 -7.88 -5.88 5.34
C PHE A 3 -7.57 -4.39 5.57
N GLU A 4 -7.37 -3.99 6.81
CA GLU A 4 -6.97 -2.64 7.22
C GLU A 4 -5.56 -2.30 6.69
N GLU A 5 -4.59 -3.20 6.85
CA GLU A 5 -3.24 -2.99 6.31
C GLU A 5 -3.24 -2.85 4.79
N LEU A 6 -4.04 -3.64 4.09
CA LEU A 6 -4.17 -3.54 2.63
C LEU A 6 -4.78 -2.20 2.20
N ALA A 7 -5.76 -1.69 2.95
CA ALA A 7 -6.37 -0.38 2.70
C ALA A 7 -5.39 0.77 2.98
N ASP A 8 -4.65 0.71 4.08
CA ASP A 8 -3.62 1.69 4.44
C ASP A 8 -2.50 1.76 3.39
N ILE A 9 -2.04 0.60 2.92
CA ILE A 9 -1.04 0.46 1.87
C ILE A 9 -1.56 1.04 0.54
N HIS A 10 -2.81 0.76 0.17
CA HIS A 10 -3.42 1.30 -1.04
C HIS A 10 -3.59 2.82 -0.97
N PHE A 11 -4.05 3.32 0.18
CA PHE A 11 -4.24 4.75 0.44
C PHE A 11 -2.91 5.52 0.34
N THR A 12 -1.86 4.99 0.96
CA THR A 12 -0.51 5.59 0.89
C THR A 12 0.11 5.49 -0.50
N TYR A 13 -0.14 4.41 -1.25
CA TYR A 13 0.32 4.28 -2.64
C TYR A 13 -0.37 5.28 -3.59
N GLY A 14 -1.67 5.52 -3.40
CA GLY A 14 -2.40 6.56 -4.13
C GLY A 14 -1.91 7.97 -3.77
N ALA A 15 -1.68 8.24 -2.48
CA ALA A 15 -1.14 9.52 -2.01
C ALA A 15 0.30 9.79 -2.53
N ALA A 16 1.04 8.74 -2.86
CA ALA A 16 2.38 8.80 -3.42
C ALA A 16 2.42 8.84 -4.96
N ASP A 17 1.27 9.05 -5.62
CA ASP A 17 1.14 9.11 -7.09
C ASP A 17 1.71 7.86 -7.79
N GLY A 18 1.52 6.69 -7.18
CA GLY A 18 2.04 5.42 -7.72
C GLY A 18 3.55 5.21 -7.51
N ASN A 19 4.23 6.08 -6.77
CA ASN A 19 5.63 5.89 -6.43
C ASN A 19 5.78 4.96 -5.20
N GLY A 20 6.17 3.71 -5.44
CA GLY A 20 6.33 2.71 -4.38
C GLY A 20 7.41 3.04 -3.33
N ARG A 21 8.41 3.87 -3.65
CA ARG A 21 9.44 4.29 -2.67
C ARG A 21 8.92 5.38 -1.75
N GLU A 22 8.24 6.38 -2.31
CA GLU A 22 7.61 7.44 -1.53
C GLU A 22 6.47 6.89 -0.67
N ALA A 23 5.67 5.98 -1.23
CA ALA A 23 4.63 5.26 -0.47
C ALA A 23 5.21 4.51 0.73
N ALA A 24 6.35 3.84 0.57
CA ALA A 24 7.03 3.15 1.67
C ALA A 24 7.55 4.11 2.74
N ARG A 25 8.00 5.31 2.36
CA ARG A 25 8.44 6.37 3.28
C ARG A 25 7.27 6.94 4.07
N ILE A 26 6.17 7.25 3.40
CA ILE A 26 4.94 7.76 4.02
C ILE A 26 4.32 6.69 4.94
N TYR A 27 4.31 5.42 4.51
CA TYR A 27 3.79 4.31 5.30
C TYR A 27 4.62 4.10 6.58
N LEU A 28 5.95 4.15 6.48
CA LEU A 28 6.84 4.12 7.67
C LEU A 28 6.60 5.30 8.61
N ALA A 29 6.43 6.51 8.05
CA ALA A 29 6.19 7.71 8.85
C ALA A 29 4.85 7.66 9.60
N LYS A 30 3.82 7.06 9.00
CA LYS A 30 2.49 6.89 9.62
C LYS A 30 2.39 5.67 10.53
N PHE A 31 3.06 4.57 10.19
CA PHE A 31 2.91 3.28 10.84
C PHE A 31 4.29 2.74 11.26
N SER A 32 4.95 3.47 12.15
CA SER A 32 6.29 3.17 12.68
C SER A 32 6.38 1.84 13.45
N SER A 33 5.24 1.27 13.87
CA SER A 33 5.18 -0.02 14.59
C SER A 33 4.89 -1.24 13.70
N ARG A 34 4.61 -1.08 12.40
CA ARG A 34 4.28 -2.20 11.51
C ARG A 34 5.50 -2.63 10.70
N CYS A 35 5.67 -3.95 10.52
CA CYS A 35 6.71 -4.50 9.63
C CYS A 35 6.52 -3.91 8.23
N GLN A 36 7.54 -3.20 7.74
CA GLN A 36 7.50 -2.57 6.43
C GLN A 36 7.29 -3.65 5.37
N PRO A 37 6.28 -3.51 4.47
CA PRO A 37 6.14 -4.44 3.38
C PRO A 37 7.44 -4.46 2.58
N HIS A 38 8.02 -5.66 2.40
CA HIS A 38 9.24 -5.84 1.65
C HIS A 38 8.98 -5.34 0.22
N HIS A 39 9.59 -4.21 -0.11
CA HIS A 39 9.76 -3.68 -1.47
C HIS A 39 8.54 -2.97 -2.10
N HIS A 40 8.89 -1.93 -2.87
CA HIS A 40 8.04 -1.16 -3.80
C HIS A 40 7.05 -2.02 -4.61
N SER A 41 7.44 -3.26 -4.94
CA SER A 41 6.67 -4.22 -5.72
C SER A 41 5.40 -4.67 -5.00
N THR A 42 5.43 -4.71 -3.66
CA THR A 42 4.28 -5.08 -2.82
C THR A 42 3.16 -4.06 -2.94
N PHE A 43 3.49 -2.76 -2.97
CA PHE A 43 2.50 -1.68 -3.14
C PHE A 43 1.81 -1.76 -4.50
N ALA A 44 2.60 -1.92 -5.58
CA ALA A 44 2.07 -2.06 -6.94
C ALA A 44 1.23 -3.35 -7.09
N PHE A 45 1.68 -4.46 -6.50
CA PHE A 45 0.94 -5.72 -6.50
C PHE A 45 -0.40 -5.60 -5.76
N ILE A 46 -0.42 -4.99 -4.58
CA ILE A 46 -1.65 -4.76 -3.81
C ILE A 46 -2.62 -3.84 -4.58
N HIS A 47 -2.11 -2.75 -5.17
CA HIS A 47 -2.93 -1.88 -6.02
C HIS A 47 -3.55 -2.64 -7.20
N ARG A 48 -2.74 -3.42 -7.93
CA ARG A 48 -3.22 -4.21 -9.07
C ARG A 48 -4.21 -5.28 -8.63
N ARG A 49 -3.95 -5.95 -7.50
CA ARG A 49 -4.83 -6.97 -6.95
C ARG A 49 -6.16 -6.37 -6.49
N LEU A 50 -6.15 -5.23 -5.80
CA LEU A 50 -7.38 -4.53 -5.39
C LEU A 50 -8.20 -4.11 -6.60
N ARG A 51 -7.56 -3.54 -7.64
CA ARG A 51 -8.21 -3.20 -8.90
C ARG A 51 -8.80 -4.42 -9.62
N ALA A 52 -8.09 -5.54 -9.62
CA ALA A 52 -8.53 -6.78 -10.26
C ALA A 52 -9.61 -7.54 -9.47
N THR A 53 -9.72 -7.31 -8.17
CA THR A 53 -10.66 -8.05 -7.30
C THR A 53 -12.07 -7.42 -7.31
N GLU A 54 -12.31 -6.32 -8.03
CA GLU A 54 -13.63 -5.66 -8.15
C GLU A 54 -14.39 -5.49 -6.82
N LYS A 55 -13.68 -5.37 -5.68
CA LYS A 55 -14.29 -5.10 -4.36
C LYS A 55 -14.71 -3.63 -4.18
N PHE A 56 -14.89 -2.93 -5.30
CA PHE A 56 -15.48 -1.61 -5.41
C PHE A 56 -16.75 -1.70 -6.27
N LYS A 57 -17.64 -2.64 -5.94
CA LYS A 57 -19.02 -2.64 -6.45
C LYS A 57 -19.95 -2.13 -5.36
#